data_AF-A0A7S4SS94-F1
#
_entry.id   AF-A0A7S4SS94-F1
#
_cell.length_a   1.000
_cell.length_b   1.000
_cell.length_c   1.000
_cell.angle_alpha   90.00
_cell.angle_beta   90.00
_cell.angle_gamma   90.00
#
_symmetry.space_group_name_H-M   'P 1'
#
loop_
_entity.id
_entity.type
_entity.pdbx_description
1 polymer ?
#
loop_
_entity_poly.entity_id
_entity_poly.type
_entity_poly.pdbx_seq_one_letter_code
_entity_poly.pdbx_strand_id
1 'polypeptide(L)'
;SKRVTGEQLINIYRSFIEHYPIVSIEDPFDQDDWATYAALTAQVGTDTQIVGDDLLVTNPTRVRKGIAEAACNALLLKVNQIGTLSESIEAWRIAKEAGW
;
A
#
# COMPACT_ATOMS: atom_id res chain seq x y z
N SER A 1 4.30 0.69 -25.40
CA SER A 1 4.84 1.10 -24.08
C SER A 1 6.10 0.32 -23.77
N LYS A 2 7.03 0.89 -23.01
CA LYS A 2 8.21 0.16 -22.50
C LYS A 2 7.75 -0.72 -21.33
N ARG A 3 8.09 -2.01 -21.34
CA ARG A 3 7.88 -2.89 -20.18
C ARG A 3 9.00 -2.66 -19.18
N VAL A 4 8.64 -2.57 -17.90
CA VAL A 4 9.58 -2.41 -16.79
C VAL A 4 9.34 -3.52 -15.77
N THR A 5 10.40 -3.93 -15.07
CA THR A 5 10.29 -4.85 -13.93
C THR A 5 9.84 -4.09 -12.68
N GLY A 6 9.38 -4.79 -11.64
CA GLY A 6 9.05 -4.18 -10.35
C GLY A 6 10.21 -3.37 -9.77
N GLU A 7 11.43 -3.91 -9.81
CA GLU A 7 12.65 -3.21 -9.38
C GLU A 7 12.92 -1.93 -10.18
N GLN A 8 12.75 -1.98 -11.50
CA GLN A 8 12.90 -0.78 -12.34
C GLN A 8 11.85 0.28 -12.00
N LEU A 9 10.62 -0.14 -11.70
CA LEU A 9 9.54 0.75 -11.33
C LEU A 9 9.74 1.37 -9.94
N ILE A 10 10.28 0.61 -8.97
CA ILE A 10 10.73 1.13 -7.67
C ILE A 10 11.73 2.28 -7.88
N ASN A 11 12.74 2.08 -8.72
CA ASN A 11 13.75 3.11 -8.99
C ASN A 11 13.14 4.37 -9.64
N ILE A 12 12.11 4.20 -10.48
CA ILE A 12 11.37 5.32 -11.04
C ILE A 12 10.65 6.10 -9.92
N TYR A 13 9.89 5.44 -9.05
CA TYR A 13 9.21 6.10 -7.93
C TYR A 13 10.18 6.81 -6.99
N ARG A 14 11.30 6.17 -6.67
CA ARG A 14 12.37 6.79 -5.88
C ARG A 14 12.91 8.06 -6.53
N SER A 15 13.18 8.02 -7.83
CA SER A 15 13.60 9.23 -8.55
C SER A 15 12.58 10.35 -8.43
N PHE A 16 11.28 10.05 -8.41
CA PHE A 16 10.26 11.08 -8.24
C PHE A 16 10.26 11.66 -6.83
N ILE A 17 10.40 10.82 -5.79
CA ILE A 17 10.50 11.26 -4.39
C ILE A 17 11.77 12.11 -4.16
N GLU A 18 12.88 11.79 -4.83
CA GLU A 18 14.12 12.57 -4.72
C GLU A 18 14.01 13.97 -5.36
N HIS A 19 13.20 14.11 -6.42
CA HIS A 19 13.08 15.37 -7.17
C HIS A 19 11.86 16.20 -6.78
N TYR A 20 10.85 15.59 -6.15
CA TYR A 20 9.58 16.20 -5.82
C TYR A 20 9.14 15.79 -4.41
N PRO A 21 8.42 16.65 -3.66
CA PRO A 21 7.94 16.33 -2.33
C PRO A 21 6.72 15.38 -2.38
N ILE A 22 6.92 14.18 -2.92
CA ILE A 22 5.90 13.13 -2.97
C ILE A 22 5.81 12.50 -1.59
N VAL A 23 4.76 12.85 -0.87
CA VAL A 23 4.48 12.35 0.48
C VAL A 23 3.59 11.11 0.49
N SER A 24 2.94 10.77 -0.63
CA SER A 24 2.04 9.62 -0.72
C SER A 24 2.02 9.03 -2.13
N ILE A 25 2.02 7.70 -2.22
CA ILE A 25 1.86 6.91 -3.44
C ILE A 25 0.77 5.87 -3.18
N GLU A 26 -0.24 5.84 -4.04
CA GLU A 26 -1.32 4.85 -4.03
C GLU A 26 -1.10 3.84 -5.16
N ASP A 27 -1.34 2.56 -4.85
CA ASP A 27 -1.24 1.42 -5.75
C ASP A 27 -0.02 1.43 -6.73
N PRO A 28 1.22 1.43 -6.21
CA PRO A 28 2.43 1.46 -7.02
C PRO A 28 2.64 0.21 -7.91
N PHE A 29 2.01 -0.91 -7.57
CA PHE A 29 2.18 -2.18 -8.28
C PHE A 29 0.85 -2.93 -8.41
N ASP A 30 0.90 -4.05 -9.15
CA ASP A 30 -0.23 -4.97 -9.28
C ASP A 30 -0.76 -5.46 -7.92
N GLN A 31 -2.07 -5.68 -7.86
CA GLN A 31 -2.83 -6.02 -6.65
C GLN A 31 -2.34 -7.27 -5.90
N ASP A 32 -1.56 -8.16 -6.53
CA ASP A 32 -1.03 -9.37 -5.90
C ASP A 32 0.51 -9.41 -5.84
N ASP A 33 1.20 -8.31 -6.17
CA ASP A 33 2.67 -8.21 -6.11
C ASP A 33 3.20 -7.75 -4.74
N TRP A 34 2.84 -8.51 -3.70
CA TRP A 34 3.19 -8.22 -2.30
C TRP A 34 4.70 -8.02 -2.07
N ALA A 35 5.54 -8.77 -2.80
CA ALA A 35 6.99 -8.71 -2.66
C ALA A 35 7.55 -7.36 -3.13
N THR A 36 7.07 -6.85 -4.28
CA THR A 36 7.52 -5.57 -4.80
C THR A 36 6.99 -4.40 -3.96
N TYR A 37 5.77 -4.52 -3.42
CA TYR A 37 5.23 -3.59 -2.42
C TYR A 37 6.14 -3.49 -1.19
N ALA A 38 6.47 -4.62 -0.57
CA ALA A 38 7.36 -4.64 0.60
C ALA A 38 8.76 -4.07 0.28
N ALA A 39 9.29 -4.36 -0.92
CA ALA A 39 10.58 -3.82 -1.35
C ALA A 39 10.58 -2.29 -1.55
N LEU A 40 9.48 -1.70 -2.02
CA LEU A 40 9.31 -0.24 -2.07
C LEU A 40 9.16 0.33 -0.67
N THR A 41 8.25 -0.23 0.13
CA THR A 41 7.96 0.25 1.49
C THR A 41 9.19 0.21 2.39
N ALA A 42 10.05 -0.81 2.27
CA ALA A 42 11.32 -0.87 3.00
C ALA A 42 12.31 0.25 2.62
N GLN A 43 12.22 0.80 1.40
CA GLN A 43 13.13 1.84 0.91
C GLN A 43 12.65 3.26 1.22
N VAL A 44 11.34 3.51 1.16
CA VAL A 44 10.78 4.87 1.23
C VAL A 44 9.66 5.05 2.26
N GLY A 45 9.17 3.95 2.86
CA GLY A 45 7.99 3.95 3.72
C GLY A 45 8.13 4.70 5.05
N THR A 46 9.33 5.18 5.38
CA THR A 46 9.57 6.06 6.54
C THR A 46 9.09 7.49 6.27
N ASP A 47 9.30 7.99 5.05
CA ASP A 47 9.06 9.40 4.67
C ASP A 47 7.92 9.55 3.67
N THR A 48 7.50 8.46 3.01
CA THR A 48 6.43 8.43 2.02
C THR A 48 5.37 7.41 2.41
N GLN A 49 4.11 7.85 2.42
CA GLN A 49 2.96 6.98 2.60
C GLN A 49 2.79 6.07 1.36
N ILE A 50 2.75 4.76 1.58
CA ILE A 50 2.43 3.75 0.58
C ILE A 50 1.02 3.24 0.89
N VAL A 51 0.06 3.65 0.06
CA VAL A 51 -1.36 3.36 0.23
C VAL A 51 -1.73 2.13 -0.57
N GLY A 52 -2.29 1.12 0.10
CA GLY A 52 -2.93 -0.01 -0.56
C GLY A 52 -4.43 0.22 -0.76
N ASP A 53 -4.87 0.25 -2.01
CA ASP A 53 -6.29 0.21 -2.40
C ASP A 53 -6.63 -1.15 -2.99
N ASP A 54 -6.22 -1.47 -4.22
CA ASP A 54 -6.46 -2.78 -4.83
C ASP A 54 -5.67 -3.89 -4.11
N LEU A 55 -4.54 -3.55 -3.49
CA LEU A 55 -3.80 -4.49 -2.65
C LEU A 55 -4.61 -4.95 -1.44
N LEU A 56 -5.43 -4.07 -0.84
CA LEU A 56 -6.10 -4.33 0.45
C LEU A 56 -7.60 -4.53 0.32
N VAL A 57 -8.24 -3.92 -0.68
CA VAL A 57 -9.68 -3.91 -1.00
C VAL A 57 -10.58 -3.75 0.22
N THR A 58 -10.16 -2.93 1.19
CA THR A 58 -10.86 -2.74 2.48
C THR A 58 -11.14 -4.06 3.22
N ASN A 59 -10.40 -5.13 2.93
CA ASN A 59 -10.63 -6.46 3.47
C ASN A 59 -9.75 -6.71 4.71
N PRO A 60 -10.34 -6.96 5.90
CA PRO A 60 -9.59 -7.18 7.15
C PRO A 60 -8.47 -8.23 7.05
N THR A 61 -8.67 -9.30 6.28
CA THR A 61 -7.67 -10.37 6.08
C THR A 61 -6.49 -9.88 5.26
N ARG A 62 -6.74 -9.11 4.19
CA ARG A 62 -5.68 -8.53 3.35
C ARG A 62 -4.94 -7.40 4.08
N VAL A 63 -5.65 -6.60 4.88
CA VAL A 63 -5.01 -5.59 5.77
C VAL A 63 -4.05 -6.27 6.76
N ARG A 64 -4.48 -7.34 7.45
CA ARG A 64 -3.60 -8.11 8.34
C ARG A 64 -2.38 -8.68 7.61
N LYS A 65 -2.56 -9.16 6.37
CA LYS A 65 -1.46 -9.64 5.53
C LYS A 65 -0.49 -8.50 5.17
N GLY A 66 -1.00 -7.35 4.75
CA GLY A 66 -0.17 -6.19 4.41
C GLY A 66 0.67 -5.70 5.57
N ILE A 67 0.14 -5.74 6.80
CA ILE A 67 0.90 -5.46 8.03
C ILE A 67 1.99 -6.52 8.24
N ALA A 68 1.64 -7.80 8.18
CA ALA A 68 2.57 -8.89 8.44
C ALA A 68 3.75 -8.94 7.45
N GLU A 69 3.49 -8.60 6.19
CA GLU A 69 4.50 -8.58 5.12
C GLU A 69 5.20 -7.21 4.97
N ALA A 70 4.83 -6.22 5.79
CA ALA A 70 5.30 -4.83 5.66
C ALA A 70 5.15 -4.28 4.24
N ALA A 71 4.06 -4.66 3.56
CA ALA A 71 3.84 -4.39 2.15
C ALA A 71 3.50 -2.91 1.88
N CYS A 72 2.79 -2.26 2.80
CA CYS A 72 2.38 -0.87 2.73
C CYS A 72 2.26 -0.30 4.15
N ASN A 73 1.95 0.99 4.28
CA ASN A 73 1.82 1.65 5.59
C ASN A 73 0.55 2.51 5.71
N ALA A 74 -0.38 2.41 4.75
CA ALA A 74 -1.67 3.06 4.79
C ALA A 74 -2.74 2.26 4.03
N LEU A 75 -3.99 2.38 4.49
CA LEU A 75 -5.17 1.77 3.90
C LEU A 75 -6.03 2.82 3.21
N LEU A 76 -6.37 2.61 1.93
CA LEU A 76 -7.49 3.32 1.31
C LEU A 76 -8.80 2.60 1.64
N LEU A 77 -9.65 3.24 2.45
CA LEU A 77 -10.89 2.62 2.94
C LEU A 77 -12.08 3.00 2.05
N LYS A 78 -12.65 2.00 1.37
CA LYS A 78 -13.85 2.11 0.55
C LYS A 78 -14.91 1.12 1.04
N VAL A 79 -15.93 1.64 1.72
CA VAL A 79 -16.99 0.82 2.35
C VAL A 79 -17.69 -0.14 1.39
N ASN A 80 -17.78 0.20 0.11
CA ASN A 80 -18.41 -0.62 -0.92
C ASN A 80 -17.55 -1.80 -1.40
N GLN A 81 -16.25 -1.87 -1.08
CA GLN A 81 -15.40 -3.01 -1.43
C GLN A 81 -15.63 -4.22 -0.51
N ILE A 82 -16.02 -3.99 0.75
CA ILE A 82 -16.24 -5.05 1.75
C ILE A 82 -17.73 -5.31 2.03
N GLY A 83 -18.59 -4.33 1.75
CA GLY A 83 -20.05 -4.53 1.67
C GLY A 83 -20.82 -4.28 2.97
N THR A 84 -20.17 -4.23 4.13
CA THR A 84 -20.81 -3.86 5.40
C THR A 84 -20.03 -2.82 6.19
N LEU A 85 -20.75 -2.01 6.99
CA LEU A 85 -20.13 -1.05 7.91
C LEU A 85 -19.30 -1.74 8.99
N SER A 86 -19.75 -2.88 9.51
CA SER A 86 -19.03 -3.63 10.55
C SER A 86 -17.65 -4.07 10.06
N GLU A 87 -17.56 -4.62 8.86
CA GLU A 87 -16.28 -5.06 8.28
C GLU A 87 -15.40 -3.87 7.87
N SER A 88 -16.01 -2.78 7.40
CA SER A 88 -15.27 -1.54 7.11
C SER A 88 -14.61 -0.96 8.37
N ILE A 89 -15.34 -0.95 9.50
CA ILE A 89 -14.82 -0.52 10.80
C ILE A 89 -13.74 -1.48 11.29
N GLU A 90 -13.88 -2.80 11.06
CA GLU A 90 -12.83 -3.76 11.39
C GLU A 90 -11.54 -3.47 10.61
N ALA A 91 -11.62 -3.29 9.29
CA ALA A 91 -10.46 -2.97 8.46
C ALA A 91 -9.75 -1.69 8.92
N TRP A 92 -10.53 -0.63 9.19
CA TRP A 92 -10.01 0.62 9.78
C TRP A 92 -9.31 0.38 11.12
N ARG A 93 -9.95 -0.38 12.02
CA ARG A 93 -9.44 -0.63 13.37
C ARG A 93 -8.10 -1.35 13.32
N ILE A 94 -7.97 -2.36 12.47
CA ILE A 94 -6.73 -3.12 12.28
C ILE A 94 -5.61 -2.19 11.79
N ALA A 95 -5.88 -1.37 10.77
CA ALA A 95 -4.90 -0.41 10.25
C ALA A 95 -4.46 0.58 11.34
N LYS A 96 -5.43 1.17 12.06
CA LYS A 96 -5.16 2.12 13.14
C LYS A 96 -4.37 1.51 14.31
N GLU A 97 -4.67 0.27 14.70
CA GLU A 97 -3.94 -0.45 15.75
C GLU A 97 -2.49 -0.76 15.34
N ALA A 98 -2.21 -0.89 14.03
CA ALA A 98 -0.87 -1.06 13.47
C ALA A 98 -0.10 0.27 13.29
N GLY A 99 -0.73 1.42 13.60
CA GLY A 99 -0.12 2.74 13.42
C GLY A 99 -0.10 3.23 11.97
N TRP A 100 -0.96 2.66 11.11
CA TRP A 100 -1.23 3.15 9.76
C TRP A 100 -2.19 4.34 9.77
#